data_AF-A0A1F2Y9X4-F1
#
_entry.id   AF-A0A1F2Y9X4-F1
#
_cell.length_a   1.000
_cell.length_b   1.000
_cell.length_c   1.000
_cell.angle_alpha   90.00
_cell.angle_beta   90.00
_cell.angle_gamma   90.00
#
_symmetry.space_group_name_H-M   'P 1'
#
loop_
_entity.id
_entity.type
_entity.pdbx_description
1 polymer ?
#
loop_
_entity_poly.entity_id
_entity_poly.type
_entity_poly.pdbx_seq_one_letter_code
_entity_poly.pdbx_strand_id
1 'polypeptide(L)'
;MVLGVVVEGAAWWWISSRGASVWATMTPVLVGLGVLALLSGRPEAAEDVTPAAAAAAGLVGGVALYLATRAFVAVVAPRWRAFRVQSVAMYGRRGSRPLGAVLALSALLMVPGEELFWRGLFLPELEHALDAAPLAAVLAWAGFVAANLPSRNLAIVAGAAVGGVAWVALAAWSGGVLAGLLCHVAWTALMLAFPPLETPFPEGA
;
A
#
# COMPACT_ATOMS: atom_id res chain seq x y z
N MET A 1 -14.73 -6.21 8.65
CA MET A 1 -14.11 -6.39 7.32
C MET A 1 -14.71 -5.46 6.26
N VAL A 2 -15.93 -5.70 5.76
CA VAL A 2 -16.54 -4.91 4.66
C VAL A 2 -16.57 -3.40 4.95
N LEU A 3 -16.90 -3.00 6.17
CA LEU A 3 -16.88 -1.58 6.56
C LEU A 3 -15.50 -0.93 6.35
N GLY A 4 -14.41 -1.64 6.64
CA GLY A 4 -13.05 -1.11 6.44
C GLY A 4 -12.74 -0.85 4.97
N VAL A 5 -13.14 -1.78 4.08
CA VAL A 5 -13.06 -1.62 2.61
C VAL A 5 -13.83 -0.38 2.15
N VAL A 6 -15.05 -0.21 2.65
CA VAL A 6 -15.92 0.93 2.34
C VAL A 6 -15.31 2.23 2.85
N VAL A 7 -14.76 2.25 4.06
CA VAL A 7 -14.15 3.44 4.66
C VAL A 7 -12.89 3.87 3.89
N GLU A 8 -12.02 2.93 3.52
CA GLU A 8 -10.86 3.22 2.68
C GLU A 8 -11.29 3.75 1.29
N GLY A 9 -12.25 3.08 0.65
CA GLY A 9 -12.79 3.53 -0.63
C GLY A 9 -13.45 4.91 -0.56
N ALA A 10 -14.18 5.20 0.52
CA ALA A 10 -14.79 6.51 0.76
C ALA A 10 -13.73 7.60 0.98
N ALA A 11 -12.64 7.28 1.69
CA ALA A 11 -11.51 8.20 1.88
C ALA A 11 -10.85 8.56 0.54
N TRP A 12 -10.59 7.56 -0.31
CA TRP A 12 -10.08 7.80 -1.65
C TRP A 12 -11.04 8.60 -2.54
N TRP A 13 -12.34 8.28 -2.49
CA TRP A 13 -13.37 9.02 -3.21
C TRP A 13 -13.40 10.50 -2.78
N TRP A 14 -13.28 10.76 -1.48
CA TRP A 14 -13.27 12.10 -0.91
C TRP A 14 -12.04 12.88 -1.40
N ILE A 15 -10.86 12.26 -1.42
CA ILE A 15 -9.63 12.87 -1.98
C ILE A 15 -9.76 13.17 -3.47
N SER A 16 -10.31 12.23 -4.24
CA SER A 16 -10.38 12.36 -5.71
C SER A 16 -11.51 13.29 -6.17
N SER A 17 -12.62 13.36 -5.44
CA SER A 17 -13.81 14.12 -5.85
C SER A 17 -13.95 15.46 -5.15
N ARG A 18 -13.41 15.62 -3.94
CA ARG A 18 -13.50 16.86 -3.13
C ARG A 18 -12.16 17.59 -2.99
N GLY A 19 -11.08 17.07 -3.57
CA GLY A 19 -9.75 17.68 -3.48
C GLY A 19 -9.16 17.67 -2.07
N ALA A 20 -9.66 16.79 -1.20
CA ALA A 20 -9.17 16.70 0.17
C ALA A 20 -7.70 16.26 0.23
N SER A 21 -7.02 16.65 1.32
CA SER A 21 -5.64 16.26 1.55
C SER A 21 -5.53 14.76 1.80
N VAL A 22 -4.63 14.10 1.06
CA VAL A 22 -4.33 12.66 1.30
C VAL A 22 -3.85 12.43 2.73
N TRP A 23 -3.05 13.35 3.26
CA TRP A 23 -2.47 13.30 4.60
C TRP A 23 -3.53 13.46 5.69
N ALA A 24 -4.48 14.39 5.51
CA ALA A 24 -5.52 14.63 6.50
C ALA A 24 -6.66 13.59 6.44
N THR A 25 -6.74 12.80 5.36
CA THR A 25 -7.84 11.86 5.14
C THR A 25 -7.39 10.40 5.27
N MET A 26 -6.41 9.95 4.47
CA MET A 26 -5.98 8.55 4.48
C MET A 26 -5.18 8.19 5.72
N THR A 27 -4.33 9.08 6.24
CA THR A 27 -3.54 8.78 7.44
C THR A 27 -4.41 8.40 8.64
N PRO A 28 -5.39 9.21 9.09
CA PRO A 28 -6.23 8.82 10.22
C PRO A 28 -7.10 7.59 9.90
N VAL A 29 -7.57 7.44 8.66
CA VAL A 29 -8.36 6.27 8.24
C VAL A 29 -7.56 4.98 8.37
N LEU A 30 -6.38 4.91 7.73
CA LEU A 30 -5.56 3.69 7.73
C LEU A 30 -4.99 3.38 9.12
N VAL A 31 -4.57 4.42 9.87
CA VAL A 31 -4.15 4.23 11.27
C VAL A 31 -5.32 3.70 12.11
N GLY A 32 -6.52 4.25 11.95
CA GLY A 32 -7.71 3.77 12.65
C GLY A 32 -8.03 2.32 12.32
N LEU A 33 -7.99 1.93 11.04
CA LEU A 33 -8.19 0.55 10.61
C LEU A 33 -7.11 -0.39 11.18
N GLY A 34 -5.85 0.02 11.19
CA GLY A 34 -4.74 -0.74 11.77
C GLY A 34 -4.86 -0.91 13.29
N VAL A 35 -5.25 0.15 14.01
CA VAL A 35 -5.52 0.06 15.45
C VAL A 35 -6.69 -0.89 15.73
N LEU A 36 -7.78 -0.82 14.96
CA LEU A 36 -8.90 -1.75 15.09
C LEU A 36 -8.48 -3.19 14.79
N ALA A 37 -7.59 -3.40 13.82
CA ALA A 37 -7.02 -4.72 13.55
C ALA A 37 -6.20 -5.23 14.75
N LEU A 38 -5.32 -4.43 15.33
CA LEU A 38 -4.56 -4.82 16.53
C LEU A 38 -5.49 -5.13 17.72
N LEU A 39 -6.52 -4.32 17.94
CA LEU A 39 -7.49 -4.53 19.02
C LEU A 39 -8.31 -5.82 18.87
N SER A 40 -8.39 -6.38 17.65
CA SER A 40 -9.03 -7.68 17.44
C SER A 40 -8.21 -8.87 17.96
N GLY A 41 -6.92 -8.66 18.25
CA GLY A 41 -6.00 -9.71 18.73
C GLY A 41 -5.63 -10.75 17.68
N ARG A 42 -5.88 -10.47 16.39
CA ARG A 42 -5.65 -11.38 15.26
C ARG A 42 -4.38 -11.16 14.45
N PRO A 43 -3.80 -9.95 14.35
CA PRO A 43 -2.60 -9.76 13.56
C PRO A 43 -1.42 -10.54 14.13
N GLU A 44 -1.02 -11.58 13.42
CA GLU A 44 0.17 -12.36 13.72
C GLU A 44 1.38 -11.81 12.95
N ALA A 45 2.55 -11.84 13.59
CA ALA A 45 3.77 -11.33 12.97
C ALA A 45 4.26 -12.25 11.84
N ALA A 46 4.46 -13.53 12.16
CA ALA A 46 4.81 -14.60 11.24
C ALA A 46 4.65 -15.94 11.98
N GLU A 47 3.70 -16.77 11.56
CA GLU A 47 3.45 -18.09 12.17
C GLU A 47 4.24 -19.21 11.49
N ASP A 48 4.34 -19.18 10.16
CA ASP A 48 4.89 -20.30 9.37
C ASP A 48 6.40 -20.23 9.19
N VAL A 49 7.01 -19.07 9.48
CA VAL A 49 8.44 -18.80 9.32
C VAL A 49 8.98 -17.99 10.49
N THR A 50 10.31 -17.99 10.66
CA THR A 50 10.92 -17.14 11.68
C THR A 50 10.73 -15.65 11.37
N PRO A 51 10.56 -14.77 12.37
CA PRO A 51 10.45 -13.33 12.15
C PRO A 51 11.64 -12.72 11.39
N ALA A 52 12.84 -13.26 11.58
CA ALA A 52 14.03 -12.82 10.85
C ALA A 52 13.96 -13.17 9.36
N ALA A 53 13.49 -14.37 9.01
CA ALA A 53 13.28 -14.77 7.62
C ALA A 53 12.16 -13.95 6.96
N ALA A 54 11.05 -13.75 7.67
CA ALA A 54 9.96 -12.87 7.21
C ALA A 54 10.45 -11.44 6.96
N ALA A 55 11.23 -10.88 7.88
CA ALA A 55 11.78 -9.54 7.74
C ALA A 55 12.77 -9.43 6.57
N ALA A 56 13.68 -10.39 6.42
CA ALA A 56 14.62 -10.42 5.30
C ALA A 56 13.89 -10.55 3.96
N ALA A 57 12.94 -11.48 3.84
CA ALA A 57 12.13 -11.67 2.65
C ALA A 57 11.32 -10.42 2.31
N GLY A 58 10.73 -9.77 3.33
CA GLY A 58 10.01 -8.52 3.19
C GLY A 58 10.90 -7.41 2.64
N LEU A 59 12.04 -7.13 3.28
CA LEU A 59 12.96 -6.07 2.83
C LEU A 59 13.50 -6.31 1.41
N VAL A 60 13.92 -7.54 1.11
CA VAL A 60 14.38 -7.92 -0.24
C VAL A 60 13.25 -7.78 -1.25
N GLY A 61 12.04 -8.26 -0.91
CA GLY A 61 10.85 -8.14 -1.74
C GLY A 61 10.49 -6.69 -2.03
N GLY A 62 10.60 -5.79 -1.04
CA GLY A 62 10.32 -4.37 -1.20
C GLY A 62 11.31 -3.68 -2.15
N VAL A 63 12.61 -3.98 -2.02
CA VAL A 63 13.64 -3.50 -2.95
C VAL A 63 13.41 -4.05 -4.35
N ALA A 64 13.14 -5.35 -4.49
CA ALA A 64 12.88 -5.98 -5.78
C ALA A 64 11.64 -5.38 -6.47
N LEU A 65 10.55 -5.19 -5.72
CA LEU A 65 9.32 -4.55 -6.20
C LEU A 65 9.58 -3.10 -6.62
N TYR A 66 10.44 -2.36 -5.91
CA TYR A 66 10.81 -0.99 -6.26
C TYR A 66 11.56 -0.95 -7.60
N LEU A 67 12.56 -1.82 -7.76
CA LEU A 67 13.33 -1.92 -9.01
C LEU A 67 12.43 -2.34 -10.19
N ALA A 68 11.52 -3.30 -9.98
CA ALA A 68 10.53 -3.70 -10.97
C ALA A 68 9.59 -2.53 -11.34
N THR A 69 9.14 -1.76 -10.33
CA THR A 69 8.31 -0.57 -10.55
C THR A 69 9.06 0.48 -11.37
N ARG A 70 10.34 0.75 -11.08
CA ARG A 70 11.16 1.67 -11.88
C ARG A 70 11.29 1.21 -13.32
N ALA A 71 11.60 -0.08 -13.54
CA ALA A 71 11.74 -0.64 -14.87
C ALA A 71 10.43 -0.51 -15.66
N PHE A 72 9.30 -0.87 -15.05
CA PHE A 72 7.97 -0.71 -15.63
C PHE A 72 7.69 0.75 -16.01
N VAL A 73 7.89 1.68 -15.08
CA VAL A 73 7.62 3.10 -15.29
C VAL A 73 8.51 3.68 -16.41
N ALA A 74 9.79 3.29 -16.48
CA ALA A 74 10.71 3.71 -17.55
C ALA A 74 10.24 3.27 -18.94
N VAL A 75 9.63 2.08 -19.06
CA VAL A 75 9.12 1.56 -20.33
C VAL A 75 7.76 2.17 -20.69
N VAL A 76 6.86 2.32 -19.71
CA VAL A 76 5.45 2.66 -19.92
C VAL A 76 5.19 4.16 -19.95
N ALA A 77 5.81 4.94 -19.06
CA ALA A 77 5.52 6.38 -18.93
C ALA A 77 5.78 7.22 -20.21
N PRO A 78 6.80 6.90 -21.04
CA PRO A 78 6.99 7.59 -22.32
C PRO A 78 5.84 7.34 -23.31
N ARG A 79 5.22 6.15 -23.27
CA ARG A 79 4.21 5.68 -24.23
C ARG A 79 2.77 5.94 -23.78
N TRP A 80 2.55 6.07 -22.48
CA TRP A 80 1.21 6.25 -21.89
C TRP A 80 1.10 7.57 -21.11
N ARG A 81 0.63 8.62 -21.80
CA ARG A 81 0.52 9.97 -21.22
C ARG A 81 -0.36 10.02 -19.98
N ALA A 82 -1.53 9.37 -20.00
CA ALA A 82 -2.46 9.41 -18.87
C ALA A 82 -1.84 8.84 -17.60
N PHE A 83 -1.19 7.67 -17.70
CA PHE A 83 -0.45 7.07 -16.60
C PHE A 83 0.66 8.00 -16.09
N ARG A 84 1.51 8.54 -16.99
CA ARG A 84 2.59 9.45 -16.60
C ARG A 84 2.10 10.67 -15.82
N VAL A 85 1.07 11.34 -16.33
CA VAL A 85 0.49 12.53 -15.68
C VAL A 85 -0.05 12.19 -14.30
N GLN A 86 -0.77 11.07 -14.16
CA GLN A 86 -1.35 10.65 -12.89
C GLN A 86 -0.28 10.19 -11.88
N SER A 87 0.80 9.56 -12.33
CA SER A 87 1.96 9.22 -11.50
C SER A 87 2.65 10.47 -10.95
N VAL A 88 2.95 11.45 -11.80
CA VAL A 88 3.58 12.73 -11.39
C VAL A 88 2.65 13.50 -10.44
N ALA A 89 1.35 13.55 -10.74
CA ALA A 89 0.36 14.22 -9.90
C ALA A 89 0.32 13.64 -8.47
N MET A 90 0.57 12.33 -8.30
CA MET A 90 0.60 11.72 -6.97
C MET A 90 1.79 12.22 -6.15
N TYR A 91 2.98 12.31 -6.73
CA TYR A 91 4.14 12.92 -6.06
C TYR A 91 3.91 14.40 -5.76
N GLY A 92 3.19 15.12 -6.64
CA GLY A 92 2.78 16.50 -6.40
C GLY A 92 1.90 16.69 -5.16
N ARG A 93 1.15 15.66 -4.70
CA ARG A 93 0.34 15.73 -3.46
C ARG A 93 1.16 15.85 -2.18
N ARG A 94 2.48 15.64 -2.25
CA ARG A 94 3.42 16.01 -1.18
C ARG A 94 3.31 17.50 -0.82
N GLY A 95 3.13 18.37 -1.82
CA GLY A 95 3.19 19.82 -1.66
C GLY A 95 4.55 20.27 -1.09
N SER A 96 4.53 21.26 -0.20
CA SER A 96 5.73 21.79 0.47
C SER A 96 6.23 20.94 1.66
N ARG A 97 5.65 19.77 1.92
CA ARG A 97 6.02 18.97 3.09
C ARG A 97 7.47 18.46 2.98
N PRO A 98 8.25 18.51 4.08
CA PRO A 98 9.59 17.95 4.09
C PRO A 98 9.54 16.43 3.87
N LEU A 99 10.56 15.89 3.22
CA LEU A 99 10.62 14.46 2.88
C LEU A 99 10.48 13.58 4.14
N GLY A 100 11.11 13.95 5.25
CA GLY A 100 11.00 13.21 6.51
C GLY A 100 9.56 13.11 7.03
N ALA A 101 8.76 14.17 6.94
CA ALA A 101 7.36 14.12 7.36
C ALA A 101 6.52 13.21 6.44
N VAL A 102 6.80 13.23 5.14
CA VAL A 102 6.12 12.37 4.16
C VAL A 102 6.48 10.89 4.38
N LEU A 103 7.76 10.60 4.62
CA LEU A 103 8.20 9.25 4.99
C LEU A 103 7.55 8.78 6.30
N ALA A 104 7.48 9.63 7.32
CA ALA A 104 6.82 9.27 8.57
C ALA A 104 5.32 8.99 8.39
N LEU A 105 4.58 9.88 7.72
CA LEU A 105 3.15 9.71 7.48
C LEU A 105 2.85 8.48 6.61
N SER A 106 3.64 8.25 5.55
CA SER A 106 3.42 7.14 4.65
C SER A 106 3.96 5.82 5.21
N ALA A 107 5.28 5.72 5.42
CA ALA A 107 5.95 4.47 5.70
C ALA A 107 5.81 4.03 7.17
N LEU A 108 5.59 4.95 8.12
CA LEU A 108 5.46 4.60 9.54
C LEU A 108 4.01 4.57 10.05
N LEU A 109 3.06 5.22 9.36
CA LEU A 109 1.67 5.30 9.81
C LEU A 109 0.70 4.66 8.82
N MET A 110 0.64 5.17 7.59
CA MET A 110 -0.33 4.69 6.59
C MET A 110 -0.07 3.23 6.20
N VAL A 111 1.16 2.92 5.79
CA VAL A 111 1.53 1.56 5.35
C VAL A 111 1.32 0.54 6.47
N PRO A 112 1.81 0.74 7.71
CA PRO A 112 1.52 -0.20 8.79
C PRO A 112 0.02 -0.35 9.07
N GLY A 113 -0.74 0.74 9.08
CA GLY A 113 -2.18 0.69 9.28
C GLY A 113 -2.91 -0.12 8.21
N GLU A 114 -2.54 0.10 6.95
CA GLU A 114 -3.09 -0.62 5.79
C GLU A 114 -2.75 -2.12 5.82
N GLU A 115 -1.50 -2.47 6.10
CA GLU A 115 -1.03 -3.85 6.18
C GLU A 115 -1.67 -4.61 7.35
N LEU A 116 -1.74 -3.98 8.52
CA LEU A 116 -2.42 -4.57 9.69
C LEU A 116 -3.89 -4.85 9.38
N PHE A 117 -4.57 -3.94 8.67
CA PHE A 117 -5.96 -4.18 8.28
C PHE A 117 -6.09 -5.27 7.22
N TRP A 118 -5.38 -5.17 6.09
CA TRP A 118 -5.60 -6.06 4.96
C TRP A 118 -4.97 -7.45 5.17
N ARG A 119 -3.73 -7.50 5.64
CA ARG A 119 -2.97 -8.76 5.80
C ARG A 119 -3.06 -9.29 7.23
N GLY A 120 -3.14 -8.42 8.23
CA GLY A 120 -3.27 -8.82 9.64
C GLY A 120 -4.70 -9.14 10.10
N LEU A 121 -5.74 -8.69 9.39
CA LEU A 121 -7.13 -8.95 9.76
C LEU A 121 -7.97 -9.47 8.60
N PHE A 122 -8.07 -8.74 7.50
CA PHE A 122 -9.03 -9.04 6.42
C PHE A 122 -8.75 -10.39 5.75
N LEU A 123 -7.50 -10.69 5.42
CA LEU A 123 -7.11 -11.96 4.82
C LEU A 123 -7.34 -13.15 5.76
N PRO A 124 -6.78 -13.21 6.99
CA PRO A 124 -7.01 -14.33 7.91
C PRO A 124 -8.50 -14.59 8.20
N GLU A 125 -9.30 -13.52 8.31
CA GLU A 125 -10.74 -13.65 8.51
C GLU A 125 -11.47 -14.26 7.30
N LEU A 126 -11.05 -13.91 6.09
CA LEU A 126 -11.58 -14.55 4.89
C LEU A 126 -11.14 -16.02 4.79
N GLU A 127 -9.90 -16.33 5.16
CA GLU A 127 -9.40 -17.69 5.20
C GLU A 127 -10.23 -18.54 6.17
N HIS A 128 -10.47 -18.03 7.38
CA HIS A 128 -11.29 -18.69 8.38
C HIS A 128 -12.76 -18.85 7.93
N ALA A 129 -13.34 -17.82 7.29
CA ALA A 129 -14.74 -17.85 6.87
C ALA A 129 -15.00 -18.75 5.66
N LEU A 130 -14.02 -18.92 4.77
CA LEU A 130 -14.18 -19.66 3.52
C LEU A 130 -13.61 -21.08 3.57
N ASP A 131 -12.75 -21.38 4.55
CA ASP A 131 -11.99 -22.64 4.63
C ASP A 131 -11.23 -22.95 3.31
N ALA A 132 -10.78 -21.89 2.63
CA ALA A 132 -10.21 -21.95 1.28
C ALA A 132 -9.16 -20.85 1.09
N ALA A 133 -7.94 -21.08 1.60
CA ALA A 133 -6.86 -20.09 1.60
C ALA A 133 -6.56 -19.47 0.21
N PRO A 134 -6.48 -20.25 -0.89
CA PRO A 134 -6.24 -19.65 -2.21
C PRO A 134 -7.36 -18.69 -2.66
N LEU A 135 -8.62 -19.04 -2.38
CA LEU A 135 -9.76 -18.18 -2.72
C LEU A 135 -9.77 -16.92 -1.85
N ALA A 136 -9.51 -17.06 -0.56
CA ALA A 136 -9.39 -15.93 0.37
C ALA A 136 -8.28 -14.96 -0.05
N ALA A 137 -7.11 -15.46 -0.46
CA ALA A 137 -6.01 -14.65 -0.98
C ALA A 137 -6.43 -13.84 -2.22
N VAL A 138 -7.09 -14.48 -3.18
CA VAL A 138 -7.61 -13.80 -4.39
C VAL A 138 -8.64 -12.74 -4.03
N LEU A 139 -9.58 -13.04 -3.12
CA LEU A 139 -10.62 -12.10 -2.70
C LEU A 139 -10.08 -10.94 -1.86
N ALA A 140 -9.09 -11.18 -1.00
CA ALA A 140 -8.40 -10.14 -0.24
C ALA A 140 -7.64 -9.20 -1.18
N TRP A 141 -6.92 -9.74 -2.16
CA TRP A 141 -6.27 -8.95 -3.20
C TRP A 141 -7.29 -8.14 -4.02
N ALA A 142 -8.35 -8.76 -4.52
CA ALA A 142 -9.39 -8.07 -5.28
C ALA A 142 -10.08 -6.98 -4.46
N GLY A 143 -10.37 -7.25 -3.18
CA GLY A 143 -10.93 -6.28 -2.24
C GLY A 143 -10.01 -5.07 -2.05
N PHE A 144 -8.70 -5.30 -1.88
CA PHE A 144 -7.70 -4.25 -1.75
C PHE A 144 -7.61 -3.37 -3.00
N VAL A 145 -7.58 -3.99 -4.19
CA VAL A 145 -7.63 -3.26 -5.46
C VAL A 145 -8.92 -2.44 -5.56
N ALA A 146 -10.06 -3.04 -5.23
CA ALA A 146 -11.36 -2.37 -5.29
C ALA A 146 -11.45 -1.16 -4.34
N ALA A 147 -10.89 -1.26 -3.12
CA ALA A 147 -10.82 -0.15 -2.18
C ALA A 147 -10.00 1.04 -2.72
N ASN A 148 -9.05 0.78 -3.61
CA ASN A 148 -8.19 1.79 -4.22
C ASN A 148 -8.74 2.37 -5.54
N LEU A 149 -9.74 1.76 -6.17
CA LEU A 149 -10.38 2.27 -7.40
C LEU A 149 -10.94 3.70 -7.27
N PRO A 150 -11.58 4.10 -6.15
CA PRO A 150 -12.10 5.46 -6.00
C PRO A 150 -11.03 6.56 -6.00
N SER A 151 -9.73 6.20 -5.91
CA SER A 151 -8.62 7.15 -6.07
C SER A 151 -8.63 7.82 -7.45
N ARG A 152 -9.23 7.16 -8.46
CA ARG A 152 -9.26 7.59 -9.87
C ARG A 152 -7.86 7.90 -10.42
N ASN A 153 -6.85 7.20 -9.92
CA ASN A 153 -5.46 7.35 -10.32
C ASN A 153 -4.90 5.99 -10.73
N LEU A 154 -4.50 5.87 -12.00
CA LEU A 154 -3.97 4.65 -12.59
C LEU A 154 -2.70 4.17 -11.88
N ALA A 155 -1.86 5.08 -11.37
CA ALA A 155 -0.64 4.71 -10.66
C ALA A 155 -0.96 4.07 -9.30
N ILE A 156 -1.95 4.60 -8.57
CA ILE A 156 -2.42 4.01 -7.30
C ILE A 156 -3.03 2.63 -7.57
N VAL A 157 -3.93 2.52 -8.54
CA VAL A 157 -4.61 1.25 -8.85
C VAL A 157 -3.62 0.20 -9.36
N ALA A 158 -2.65 0.59 -10.21
CA ALA A 158 -1.60 -0.33 -10.67
C ALA A 158 -0.69 -0.78 -9.52
N GLY A 159 -0.34 0.14 -8.60
CA GLY A 159 0.40 -0.17 -7.39
C GLY A 159 -0.36 -1.16 -6.51
N ALA A 160 -1.66 -0.93 -6.27
CA ALA A 160 -2.51 -1.84 -5.52
C ALA A 160 -2.64 -3.22 -6.19
N ALA A 161 -2.76 -3.25 -7.53
CA ALA A 161 -2.87 -4.49 -8.28
C ALA A 161 -1.59 -5.33 -8.22
N VAL A 162 -0.43 -4.74 -8.51
CA VAL A 162 0.84 -5.47 -8.59
C VAL A 162 1.45 -5.68 -7.20
N GLY A 163 1.53 -4.61 -6.40
CA GLY A 163 2.03 -4.67 -5.02
C GLY A 163 1.15 -5.54 -4.15
N GLY A 164 -0.19 -5.44 -4.30
CA GLY A 164 -1.14 -6.27 -3.56
C GLY A 164 -0.93 -7.77 -3.78
N VAL A 165 -0.59 -8.22 -5.00
CA VAL A 165 -0.22 -9.63 -5.23
C VAL A 165 1.01 -10.00 -4.41
N ALA A 166 2.06 -9.17 -4.44
CA ALA A 166 3.28 -9.45 -3.70
C ALA A 166 3.05 -9.48 -2.18
N TRP A 167 2.29 -8.53 -1.63
CA TRP A 167 2.03 -8.44 -0.19
C TRP A 167 1.11 -9.55 0.30
N VAL A 168 0.08 -9.92 -0.46
CA VAL A 168 -0.77 -11.10 -0.15
C VAL A 168 0.05 -12.39 -0.23
N ALA A 169 0.90 -12.55 -1.25
CA ALA A 169 1.75 -13.72 -1.36
C ALA A 169 2.75 -13.84 -0.21
N LEU A 170 3.36 -12.73 0.22
CA LEU A 170 4.27 -12.71 1.37
C LEU A 170 3.53 -13.01 2.68
N ALA A 171 2.31 -12.51 2.85
CA ALA A 171 1.51 -12.79 4.03
C ALA A 171 1.10 -14.27 4.09
N ALA A 172 0.59 -14.81 2.98
CA ALA A 172 0.21 -16.22 2.87
C ALA A 172 1.42 -17.17 3.02
N TRP A 173 2.61 -16.76 2.58
CA TRP A 173 3.84 -17.56 2.74
C TRP A 173 4.38 -17.54 4.18
N SER A 174 4.25 -16.41 4.88
CA SER A 174 4.83 -16.25 6.23
C SER A 174 3.83 -16.52 7.36
N GLY A 175 2.55 -16.73 7.05
CA GLY A 175 1.49 -16.85 8.04
C GLY A 175 1.35 -15.58 8.89
N GLY A 176 1.59 -14.40 8.32
CA GLY A 176 1.60 -13.17 9.10
C GLY A 176 1.87 -11.88 8.32
N VAL A 177 1.75 -10.75 9.02
CA VAL A 177 1.82 -9.42 8.39
C VAL A 177 3.26 -8.92 8.18
N LEU A 178 4.26 -9.44 8.90
CA LEU A 178 5.59 -8.84 8.98
C LEU A 178 6.31 -8.76 7.63
N ALA A 179 6.26 -9.83 6.84
CA ALA A 179 6.93 -9.88 5.53
C ALA A 179 6.30 -8.89 4.55
N GLY A 180 4.96 -8.90 4.43
CA GLY A 180 4.21 -7.94 3.60
C GLY A 180 4.44 -6.50 4.05
N LEU A 181 4.39 -6.25 5.36
CA LEU A 181 4.63 -4.95 5.97
C LEU A 181 6.00 -4.38 5.60
N LEU A 182 7.07 -5.13 5.83
CA LEU A 182 8.41 -4.63 5.56
C LEU A 182 8.69 -4.47 4.06
N CYS A 183 8.10 -5.32 3.23
CA CYS A 183 8.10 -5.16 1.77
C CYS A 183 7.45 -3.83 1.37
N HIS A 184 6.25 -3.57 1.88
CA HIS A 184 5.51 -2.36 1.54
C HIS A 184 6.19 -1.10 2.10
N VAL A 185 6.68 -1.13 3.35
CA VAL A 185 7.43 -0.01 3.95
C VAL A 185 8.67 0.32 3.14
N ALA A 186 9.48 -0.69 2.79
CA ALA A 186 10.68 -0.50 1.99
C ALA A 186 10.35 0.05 0.59
N TRP A 187 9.36 -0.54 -0.08
CA TRP A 187 8.91 -0.08 -1.39
C TRP A 187 8.42 1.38 -1.35
N THR A 188 7.55 1.73 -0.41
CA THR A 188 7.01 3.08 -0.24
C THR A 188 8.10 4.09 0.08
N ALA A 189 9.01 3.75 1.00
CA ALA A 189 10.12 4.62 1.35
C ALA A 189 11.04 4.90 0.15
N LEU A 190 11.36 3.86 -0.64
CA LEU A 190 12.18 4.00 -1.85
C LEU A 190 11.46 4.82 -2.93
N MET A 191 10.15 4.61 -3.13
CA MET A 191 9.36 5.39 -4.09
C MET A 191 9.29 6.87 -3.71
N LEU A 192 9.26 7.20 -2.42
CA LEU A 192 9.21 8.59 -1.93
C LEU A 192 10.58 9.26 -1.93
N ALA A 193 11.64 8.54 -1.53
CA ALA A 193 13.00 9.06 -1.48
C ALA A 193 13.62 9.16 -2.89
N PHE A 194 13.27 8.21 -3.77
CA PHE A 194 13.84 8.08 -5.11
C PHE A 194 12.71 7.83 -6.14
N PRO A 195 11.88 8.84 -6.43
CA PRO A 195 10.76 8.70 -7.36
C PRO A 195 11.20 8.15 -8.74
N PRO A 196 10.42 7.23 -9.35
CA PRO A 196 10.73 6.66 -10.66
C PRO A 196 10.52 7.64 -11.81
N LEU A 197 9.82 8.75 -11.56
CA LEU A 197 9.67 9.87 -12.49
C LEU A 197 10.09 11.14 -11.77
N GLU A 198 10.91 11.95 -12.43
CA GLU A 198 11.20 13.30 -11.97
C GLU A 198 9.90 14.11 -12.00
N THR A 199 9.50 14.62 -10.85
CA THR A 199 8.61 15.78 -10.81
C THR A 199 9.44 16.99 -11.24
N PRO A 200 8.97 17.86 -12.14
CA PRO A 200 9.54 19.19 -12.21
C PRO A 200 9.25 19.85 -10.85
N PHE A 201 10.23 19.82 -9.96
CA PHE A 201 10.21 20.69 -8.79
C PHE A 201 10.45 22.10 -9.34
N PRO A 202 9.62 23.10 -9.00
CA PRO A 202 10.06 24.46 -9.16
C PRO A 202 11.28 24.62 -8.24
N GLU A 203 12.46 24.71 -8.84
CA GLU A 203 13.61 25.31 -8.16
C GLU A 203 13.27 26.79 -7.92
N GLY A 204 13.26 27.20 -6.65
CA GLY A 204 13.18 28.62 -6.28
C GLY A 204 11.78 29.23 -6.30
N ALA A 205 11.24 29.45 -5.09
CA ALA A 205 10.41 30.61 -4.79
C ALA A 205 11.25 31.57 -3.94
#